data_AF-A0A6B9FE78-F1
#
_entry.id   AF-A0A6B9FE78-F1
#
_cell.length_a   1.000
_cell.length_b   1.000
_cell.length_c   1.000
_cell.angle_alpha   90.00
_cell.angle_beta   90.00
_cell.angle_gamma   90.00
#
_symmetry.space_group_name_H-M   'P 1'
#
loop_
_entity.id
_entity.type
_entity.pdbx_description
1 polymer ?
#
loop_
_entity_poly.entity_id
_entity_poly.type
_entity_poly.pdbx_seq_one_letter_code
_entity_poly.pdbx_strand_id
1 'polypeptide(L)'
;MRCRAAVVLALVVGVQAQPIRAQTQEEEALALLRASSAQSAIITFCGKHFAIDGTTALRISQTARDVATKVLGQDRANAAFKDELARRYAEVKEVGEQQWCADQRDELSSGEVRIFKD
;
A
#
# COMPACT_ATOMS: atom_id res chain seq x y z
N MET A 1 1.14 55.79 -35.03
CA MET A 1 1.72 54.43 -35.00
C MET A 1 2.23 54.15 -33.59
N ARG A 2 1.79 53.03 -32.97
CA ARG A 2 2.48 52.20 -31.93
C ARG A 2 3.14 52.94 -30.75
N CYS A 3 2.78 52.76 -29.49
CA CYS A 3 2.88 51.59 -28.58
C CYS A 3 2.98 52.22 -27.15
N ARG A 4 2.68 51.63 -26.00
CA ARG A 4 2.58 50.25 -25.51
C ARG A 4 1.84 50.31 -24.16
N ALA A 5 0.89 49.42 -23.95
CA ALA A 5 0.35 49.11 -22.63
C ALA A 5 1.40 48.31 -21.84
N ALA A 6 1.61 48.66 -20.57
CA ALA A 6 2.35 47.84 -19.63
C ALA A 6 1.34 47.18 -18.68
N VAL A 7 0.96 45.94 -18.98
CA VAL A 7 0.27 45.06 -18.04
C VAL A 7 1.36 44.35 -17.24
N VAL A 8 1.50 44.71 -15.97
CA VAL A 8 2.37 43.99 -15.03
C VAL A 8 1.56 42.80 -14.52
N LEU A 9 1.83 41.61 -15.07
CA LEU A 9 1.36 40.34 -14.51
C LEU A 9 2.24 40.02 -13.30
N ALA A 10 1.72 40.21 -12.09
CA ALA A 10 2.33 39.68 -10.88
C ALA A 10 2.03 38.17 -10.79
N LEU A 11 3.01 37.35 -11.15
CA LEU A 11 3.01 35.90 -10.90
C LEU A 11 3.15 35.65 -9.40
N VAL A 12 2.04 35.42 -8.71
CA VAL A 12 2.05 34.86 -7.36
C VAL A 12 2.31 33.36 -7.51
N VAL A 13 3.57 32.94 -7.40
CA VAL A 13 3.94 31.54 -7.24
C VAL A 13 3.57 31.15 -5.81
N GLY A 14 2.32 30.73 -5.63
CA GLY A 14 1.88 30.06 -4.42
C GLY A 14 2.51 28.68 -4.36
N VAL A 15 3.65 28.56 -3.69
CA VAL A 15 4.16 27.27 -3.23
C VAL A 15 3.21 26.80 -2.13
N GLN A 16 2.17 26.06 -2.51
CA GLN A 16 1.31 25.35 -1.58
C GLN A 16 2.12 24.17 -1.04
N ALA A 17 2.88 24.39 0.04
CA ALA A 17 3.34 23.28 0.88
C ALA A 17 2.09 22.63 1.48
N GLN A 18 1.65 21.51 0.91
CA GLN A 18 0.56 20.74 1.48
C GLN A 18 0.98 20.33 2.91
N PRO A 19 0.15 20.60 3.94
CA PRO A 19 0.48 20.18 5.29
C PRO A 19 0.51 18.65 5.32
N ILE A 20 1.60 18.09 5.83
CA ILE A 20 1.69 16.68 6.24
C ILE A 20 0.63 16.52 7.34
N ARG A 21 -0.57 16.03 6.99
CA ARG A 21 -1.59 15.67 7.99
C ARG A 21 -0.97 14.58 8.85
N ALA A 22 -0.89 14.82 10.16
CA ALA A 22 -0.62 13.75 11.11
C ALA A 22 -1.72 12.68 10.93
N GLN A 23 -1.35 11.49 10.45
CA GLN A 23 -2.27 10.36 10.35
C GLN A 23 -2.74 10.00 11.77
N THR A 24 -4.02 9.69 11.89
CA THR A 24 -4.56 9.15 13.14
C THR A 24 -4.05 7.72 13.35
N GLN A 25 -3.98 7.27 14.61
CA GLN A 25 -3.62 5.87 14.92
C GLN A 25 -4.57 4.88 14.23
N GLU A 26 -5.83 5.24 14.05
CA GLU A 26 -6.82 4.44 13.33
C GLU A 26 -6.49 4.29 11.84
N GLU A 27 -6.11 5.39 11.17
CA GLU A 27 -5.71 5.35 9.76
C GLU A 27 -4.45 4.51 9.55
N GLU A 28 -3.48 4.62 10.47
CA GLU A 28 -2.26 3.81 10.47
C GLU A 28 -2.58 2.32 10.67
N ALA A 29 -3.47 2.00 11.62
CA ALA A 29 -3.93 0.63 11.84
C ALA A 29 -4.62 0.04 10.60
N LEU A 30 -5.44 0.83 9.90
CA LEU A 30 -6.05 0.40 8.63
C LEU A 30 -5.01 0.22 7.53
N ALA A 31 -3.96 1.05 7.48
CA ALA A 31 -2.85 0.89 6.54
C ALA A 31 -2.07 -0.41 6.81
N LEU A 32 -1.86 -0.78 8.08
CA LEU A 32 -1.26 -2.05 8.46
C LEU A 32 -2.11 -3.24 8.00
N LEU A 33 -3.45 -3.16 8.08
CA LEU A 33 -4.33 -4.21 7.57
C LEU A 33 -4.28 -4.34 6.04
N ARG A 34 -4.13 -3.22 5.30
CA ARG A 34 -3.89 -3.24 3.85
C ARG A 34 -2.56 -3.92 3.50
N ALA A 35 -1.50 -3.60 4.24
CA ALA A 35 -0.19 -4.24 4.04
C ALA A 35 -0.27 -5.74 4.37
N SER A 36 -0.95 -6.11 5.45
CA SER A 36 -1.13 -7.51 5.84
C SER A 36 -1.94 -8.32 4.83
N SER A 37 -2.99 -7.72 4.23
CA SER A 37 -3.77 -8.38 3.19
C SER A 37 -2.96 -8.58 1.91
N ALA A 38 -2.10 -7.61 1.54
CA ALA A 38 -1.16 -7.76 0.43
C ALA A 38 -0.19 -8.91 0.66
N GLN A 39 0.41 -9.04 1.86
CA GLN A 39 1.26 -10.17 2.20
C GLN A 39 0.54 -11.52 2.12
N SER A 40 -0.71 -11.58 2.60
CA SER A 40 -1.54 -12.79 2.51
C SER A 40 -1.82 -13.20 1.07
N ALA A 41 -2.11 -12.22 0.20
CA ALA A 41 -2.29 -12.44 -1.23
C ALA A 41 -0.98 -12.89 -1.91
N ILE A 42 0.17 -12.30 -1.58
CA ILE A 42 1.49 -12.72 -2.11
C ILE A 42 1.76 -14.19 -1.77
N ILE A 43 1.55 -14.60 -0.51
CA ILE A 43 1.74 -16.00 -0.08
C ILE A 43 0.81 -16.94 -0.85
N THR A 44 -0.43 -16.52 -1.08
CA THR A 44 -1.46 -17.36 -1.70
C THR A 44 -1.22 -17.56 -3.20
N PHE A 45 -0.81 -16.50 -3.90
CA PHE A 45 -0.82 -16.45 -5.35
C PHE A 45 0.58 -16.46 -5.97
N CYS A 46 1.54 -15.77 -5.37
CA CYS A 46 2.80 -15.50 -6.06
C CYS A 46 3.82 -16.63 -5.98
N GLY A 47 3.68 -17.56 -5.02
CA GLY A 47 4.59 -18.69 -4.86
C GLY A 47 4.62 -19.66 -6.07
N LYS A 48 3.62 -19.59 -6.96
CA LYS A 48 3.60 -20.39 -8.19
C LYS A 48 4.33 -19.74 -9.37
N HIS A 49 4.59 -18.44 -9.29
CA HIS A 49 5.23 -17.65 -10.35
C HIS A 49 6.65 -17.26 -9.99
N PHE A 50 6.92 -17.04 -8.70
CA PHE A 50 8.19 -16.55 -8.19
C PHE A 50 8.58 -17.27 -6.90
N ALA A 51 9.89 -17.38 -6.65
CA ALA A 51 10.38 -17.85 -5.37
C ALA A 51 10.10 -16.78 -4.30
N ILE A 52 9.42 -17.18 -3.22
CA ILE A 52 9.06 -16.28 -2.12
C ILE A 52 9.59 -16.78 -0.78
N ASP A 53 9.97 -15.85 0.11
CA ASP A 53 10.10 -16.11 1.53
C ASP A 53 8.73 -16.00 2.22
N GLY A 54 7.93 -17.06 2.07
CA GLY A 54 6.59 -17.12 2.67
C GLY A 54 6.60 -17.02 4.19
N THR A 55 7.68 -17.43 4.86
CA THR A 55 7.79 -17.32 6.33
C THR A 55 7.95 -15.87 6.77
N THR A 56 8.81 -15.10 6.08
CA THR A 56 8.97 -13.68 6.35
C THR A 56 7.69 -12.91 6.03
N ALA A 57 7.06 -13.17 4.88
CA ALA A 57 5.78 -12.56 4.51
C ALA A 57 4.69 -12.83 5.55
N LEU A 58 4.59 -14.08 6.04
CA LEU A 58 3.61 -14.47 7.05
C LEU A 58 3.84 -13.70 8.37
N ARG A 59 5.09 -13.60 8.81
CA ARG A 59 5.44 -12.89 10.04
C ARG A 59 5.11 -11.40 9.96
N ILE A 60 5.36 -10.76 8.81
CA ILE A 60 5.00 -9.36 8.57
C ILE A 60 3.48 -9.20 8.62
N SER A 61 2.74 -10.08 7.92
CA SER A 61 1.28 -10.09 7.92
C SER A 61 0.70 -10.21 9.33
N GLN A 62 1.20 -11.14 10.14
CA GLN A 62 0.76 -11.35 11.52
C GLN A 62 1.09 -10.15 12.41
N THR A 63 2.31 -9.62 12.31
CA THR A 63 2.74 -8.47 13.13
C THR A 63 1.89 -7.23 12.84
N ALA A 64 1.64 -6.94 11.56
CA ALA A 64 0.78 -5.83 11.15
C ALA A 64 -0.65 -5.98 11.69
N ARG A 65 -1.21 -7.20 11.68
CA ARG A 65 -2.53 -7.49 12.25
C ARG A 65 -2.54 -7.31 13.76
N ASP A 66 -1.54 -7.81 14.47
CA ASP A 66 -1.47 -7.69 15.93
C ASP A 66 -1.41 -6.24 16.37
N VAL A 67 -0.64 -5.40 15.67
CA VAL A 67 -0.59 -3.96 15.93
C VAL A 67 -1.94 -3.30 15.62
N ALA A 68 -2.54 -3.57 14.47
CA ALA A 68 -3.83 -3.01 14.11
C ALA A 68 -4.95 -3.42 15.09
N THR A 69 -4.95 -4.67 15.55
CA THR A 69 -5.88 -5.20 16.56
C THR A 69 -5.79 -4.44 17.89
N LYS A 70 -4.59 -4.04 18.32
CA LYS A 70 -4.41 -3.26 19.56
C LYS A 70 -5.05 -1.87 19.47
N VAL A 71 -5.11 -1.29 18.27
CA VAL A 71 -5.69 0.05 18.04
C VAL A 71 -7.19 -0.03 17.78
N LEU A 72 -7.64 -0.95 16.92
CA LEU A 72 -9.02 -1.02 16.43
C LEU A 72 -9.93 -1.90 17.29
N GLY A 73 -9.35 -2.79 18.09
CA GLY A 73 -10.07 -3.91 18.71
C GLY A 73 -10.22 -5.09 17.75
N GLN A 74 -10.37 -6.29 18.33
CA GLN A 74 -10.37 -7.57 17.60
C GLN A 74 -11.45 -7.65 16.51
N ASP A 75 -12.70 -7.32 16.81
CA ASP A 75 -13.81 -7.48 15.87
C ASP A 75 -13.67 -6.55 14.67
N ARG A 76 -13.33 -5.29 14.92
CA ARG A 76 -13.13 -4.29 13.88
C ARG A 76 -11.91 -4.60 13.01
N ALA A 77 -10.81 -5.01 13.63
CA ALA A 77 -9.61 -5.41 12.88
C ALA A 77 -9.87 -6.64 12.00
N ASN A 78 -10.61 -7.64 12.51
CA ASN A 78 -10.96 -8.82 11.72
C ASN A 78 -11.90 -8.49 10.55
N ALA A 79 -12.91 -7.65 10.78
CA ALA A 79 -13.81 -7.19 9.72
C ALA A 79 -13.04 -6.42 8.64
N ALA A 80 -12.24 -5.43 9.04
CA ALA A 80 -11.45 -4.64 8.10
C ALA A 80 -10.44 -5.50 7.33
N PHE A 81 -9.73 -6.43 8.00
CA PHE A 81 -8.82 -7.35 7.34
C PHE A 81 -9.53 -8.26 6.32
N LYS A 82 -10.72 -8.75 6.65
CA LYS A 82 -11.52 -9.58 5.75
C LYS A 82 -11.93 -8.82 4.49
N ASP A 83 -12.38 -7.57 4.65
CA ASP A 83 -12.77 -6.72 3.52
C ASP A 83 -11.56 -6.40 2.64
N GLU A 84 -10.42 -6.10 3.27
CA GLU A 84 -9.14 -5.88 2.61
C GLU A 84 -8.67 -7.10 1.82
N LEU A 85 -8.75 -8.29 2.40
CA LEU A 85 -8.38 -9.54 1.75
C LEU A 85 -9.30 -9.85 0.57
N ALA A 86 -10.61 -9.65 0.73
CA ALA A 86 -11.57 -9.83 -0.35
C ALA A 86 -11.29 -8.89 -1.53
N ARG A 87 -10.98 -7.61 -1.25
CA ARG A 87 -10.59 -6.65 -2.29
C ARG A 87 -9.32 -7.09 -3.01
N ARG A 88 -8.28 -7.52 -2.28
CA ARG A 88 -7.04 -8.02 -2.88
C ARG A 88 -7.28 -9.23 -3.79
N TYR A 89 -8.14 -10.15 -3.39
CA TYR A 89 -8.45 -11.33 -4.21
C TYR A 89 -9.22 -10.96 -5.49
N ALA A 90 -10.11 -9.97 -5.40
CA ALA A 90 -10.80 -9.43 -6.57
C ALA A 90 -9.80 -8.75 -7.54
N GLU A 91 -8.86 -7.99 -7.01
CA GLU A 91 -7.81 -7.33 -7.79
C GLU A 91 -6.88 -8.33 -8.49
N VAL A 92 -6.42 -9.37 -7.79
CA VAL A 92 -5.63 -10.46 -8.40
C VAL A 92 -6.40 -11.12 -9.55
N LYS A 93 -7.71 -11.32 -9.38
CA LYS A 93 -8.57 -11.91 -10.41
C LYS A 93 -8.75 -10.96 -11.60
N GLU A 94 -8.87 -9.66 -11.37
CA GLU A 94 -9.07 -8.64 -12.41
C GLU A 94 -7.80 -8.41 -13.23
N VAL A 95 -6.66 -8.21 -12.56
CA VAL A 95 -5.35 -7.95 -13.20
C VAL A 95 -4.78 -9.22 -13.84
N GLY A 96 -5.10 -10.38 -13.27
CA GLY A 96 -4.48 -11.64 -13.61
C GLY A 96 -3.26 -11.90 -12.73
N GLU A 97 -3.18 -13.12 -12.22
CA GLU A 97 -2.29 -13.45 -11.11
C GLU A 97 -0.80 -13.27 -11.42
N GLN A 98 -0.37 -13.62 -12.64
CA GLN A 98 1.03 -13.47 -13.03
C GLN A 98 1.44 -12.00 -13.08
N GLN A 99 0.61 -11.15 -13.70
CA GLN A 99 0.88 -9.71 -13.80
C GLN A 99 0.87 -9.06 -12.41
N TRP A 100 -0.15 -9.36 -11.61
CA TRP A 100 -0.25 -8.83 -10.25
C TRP A 100 0.98 -9.19 -9.41
N CYS A 101 1.44 -10.43 -9.48
CA CYS A 101 2.64 -10.86 -8.76
C CYS A 101 3.94 -10.23 -9.29
N ALA A 102 4.03 -9.94 -10.60
CA ALA A 102 5.17 -9.22 -11.16
C ALA A 102 5.20 -7.78 -10.62
N ASP A 103 4.05 -7.10 -10.59
CA ASP A 103 3.95 -5.74 -10.05
C ASP A 103 4.33 -5.70 -8.57
N GLN A 104 3.87 -6.67 -7.77
CA GLN A 104 4.26 -6.78 -6.36
C GLN A 104 5.76 -7.07 -6.17
N ARG A 105 6.35 -7.89 -7.04
CA ARG A 105 7.80 -8.16 -7.02
C ARG A 105 8.58 -6.88 -7.29
N ASP A 106 8.17 -6.12 -8.30
CA ASP A 106 8.83 -4.88 -8.69
C ASP A 106 8.72 -3.83 -7.59
N GLU A 107 7.53 -3.65 -7.00
CA GLU A 107 7.30 -2.71 -5.89
C GLU A 107 8.14 -3.05 -4.65
N LEU A 108 8.29 -4.34 -4.34
CA LEU A 108 9.02 -4.81 -3.15
C LEU A 108 10.52 -5.06 -3.40
N SER A 109 11.00 -4.87 -4.63
CA SER A 109 12.38 -5.17 -5.02
C SER A 109 13.43 -4.26 -4.39
N SER A 110 13.06 -3.01 -4.05
CA SER A 110 13.96 -2.01 -3.49
C SER A 110 13.98 -1.96 -1.95
N GLY A 111 13.21 -2.83 -1.29
CA GLY A 111 13.09 -2.86 0.17
C GLY A 111 14.26 -3.57 0.86
N GLU A 112 14.50 -3.22 2.14
CA GLU A 112 15.47 -3.92 2.99
C GLU A 112 15.05 -5.37 3.26
N VAL A 113 13.73 -5.61 3.37
CA VAL A 113 13.16 -6.94 3.51
C VAL A 113 12.80 -7.48 2.13
N ARG A 114 13.51 -8.53 1.69
CA ARG A 114 13.25 -9.20 0.41
C ARG A 114 12.32 -10.41 0.60
N ILE A 115 11.05 -10.23 0.23
CA ILE A 115 10.05 -11.31 0.20
C ILE A 115 10.17 -12.12 -1.08
N PHE A 116 10.34 -11.46 -2.22
CA PHE A 116 10.65 -12.12 -3.49
C PHE A 116 12.14 -12.43 -3.54
N LYS A 117 12.47 -13.68 -3.86
CA LYS A 117 13.85 -14.16 -3.98
C LYS A 117 14.31 -14.04 -5.44
N ASP A 118 15.60 -13.82 -5.62
CA ASP A 118 16.26 -13.71 -6.92
C ASP A 118 16.31 -15.06 -7.66
#